data_AF-A0A218PD22-F1
#
_entry.id   AF-A0A218PD22-F1
#
_cell.length_a   1.000
_cell.length_b   1.000
_cell.length_c   1.000
_cell.angle_alpha   90.00
_cell.angle_beta   90.00
_cell.angle_gamma   90.00
#
_symmetry.space_group_name_H-M   'P 1'
#
loop_
_entity.id
_entity.type
_entity.pdbx_description
1 polymer ?
#
loop_
_entity_poly.entity_id
_entity_poly.type
_entity_poly.pdbx_seq_one_letter_code
_entity_poly.pdbx_strand_id
1 'polypeptide(L)'
;MSPVRAQSSIDYLFMIVVLIVMVLSTIYTIREILLTVPETQGVIISYVMYNPPGSDVEGEYVLITNRGIVEVDMSGWQLKDEKNHAYTFPPGFVLKAGASVRVHTGSGGDNSTDLYWGWNQAVWNNDGDTAYLYDAGGKLVDKCSWTGKEGGAVSCH
;
A
#
# COMPACT_ATOMS: atom_id res chain seq x y z
N MET A 1 -9.72 -0.99 -65.01
CA MET A 1 -8.52 -0.94 -64.13
C MET A 1 -8.36 0.49 -63.66
N SER A 2 -8.67 0.77 -62.40
CA SER A 2 -8.48 2.09 -61.79
C SER A 2 -6.99 2.27 -61.45
N PRO A 3 -6.40 3.45 -61.68
CA PRO A 3 -4.98 3.67 -61.37
C PRO A 3 -4.78 3.66 -59.86
N VAL A 4 -3.83 2.85 -59.40
CA VAL A 4 -3.32 2.90 -58.02
C VAL A 4 -2.54 4.20 -57.89
N ARG A 5 -3.07 5.16 -57.13
CA ARG A 5 -2.42 6.45 -56.86
C ARG A 5 -1.14 6.17 -56.07
N ALA A 6 0.01 6.50 -56.64
CA ALA A 6 1.27 6.49 -55.90
C ALA A 6 1.19 7.55 -54.78
N GLN A 7 1.44 7.13 -53.54
CA GLN A 7 1.49 8.01 -52.38
C GLN A 7 2.64 9.01 -52.56
N SER A 8 2.40 10.31 -52.34
CA SER A 8 3.44 11.33 -52.56
C SER A 8 4.42 11.38 -51.39
N SER A 9 5.67 11.81 -51.64
CA SER A 9 6.68 12.02 -50.60
C SER A 9 6.23 13.00 -49.51
N ILE A 10 5.35 13.93 -49.84
CA ILE A 10 4.74 14.89 -48.92
C ILE A 10 3.80 14.19 -47.94
N ASP A 11 3.07 13.18 -48.38
CA ASP A 11 2.15 12.41 -47.51
C ASP A 11 2.93 11.58 -46.48
N TYR A 12 4.09 11.03 -46.86
CA TYR A 12 4.99 10.34 -45.93
C TYR A 12 5.55 11.29 -44.87
N LEU A 13 5.97 12.49 -45.27
CA LEU A 13 6.46 13.50 -44.33
C LEU A 13 5.35 13.95 -43.36
N PHE A 14 4.14 14.18 -43.86
CA PHE A 14 2.98 14.51 -43.04
C PHE A 14 2.67 13.41 -42.03
N MET A 15 2.70 12.14 -42.46
CA MET A 15 2.48 11.00 -41.57
C MET A 15 3.58 10.90 -40.49
N ILE A 16 4.84 11.15 -40.83
CA ILE A 16 5.96 11.16 -39.87
C ILE A 16 5.80 12.31 -38.86
N VAL A 17 5.45 13.51 -39.30
CA VAL A 17 5.24 14.66 -38.41
C VAL A 17 4.07 14.41 -37.46
N VAL A 18 2.95 13.87 -37.95
CA VAL A 18 1.80 13.51 -37.11
C VAL A 18 2.18 12.43 -36.10
N LEU A 19 2.95 11.42 -36.51
CA LEU A 19 3.43 10.37 -35.62
C LEU A 19 4.36 10.95 -34.53
N ILE A 20 5.30 11.82 -34.90
CA ILE A 20 6.21 12.49 -33.96
C ILE A 20 5.42 13.35 -32.98
N VAL A 21 4.44 14.13 -33.44
CA VAL A 21 3.60 14.97 -32.55
C VAL A 21 2.77 14.09 -31.61
N MET A 22 2.21 12.97 -32.08
CA MET A 22 1.50 12.03 -31.21
C MET A 22 2.42 11.35 -30.19
N VAL A 23 3.62 10.93 -30.61
CA VAL A 23 4.61 10.32 -29.70
C VAL A 23 5.13 11.34 -28.68
N LEU A 24 5.45 12.56 -29.10
CA LEU A 24 5.91 13.61 -28.19
C LEU A 24 4.81 14.05 -27.22
N SER A 25 3.56 14.19 -27.71
CA SER A 25 2.42 14.52 -26.85
C SER A 25 2.12 13.40 -25.86
N THR A 26 2.16 12.13 -26.27
CA THR A 26 1.96 11.00 -25.34
C THR A 26 3.09 10.88 -24.33
N ILE A 27 4.35 11.07 -24.72
CA ILE A 27 5.48 11.13 -23.78
C ILE A 27 5.30 12.27 -22.77
N TYR A 28 4.86 13.45 -23.24
CA TYR A 28 4.58 14.59 -22.37
C TYR A 28 3.44 14.29 -21.39
N THR A 29 2.32 13.74 -21.88
CA THR A 29 1.18 13.36 -21.03
C THR A 29 1.55 12.26 -20.03
N ILE A 30 2.34 11.25 -20.42
CA ILE A 30 2.80 10.20 -19.50
C ILE A 30 3.73 10.79 -18.44
N ARG A 31 4.62 11.74 -18.79
CA ARG A 31 5.44 12.46 -17.81
C ARG A 31 4.58 13.23 -16.82
N GLU A 32 3.60 14.01 -17.28
CA GLU A 32 2.69 14.75 -16.39
C GLU A 32 1.86 13.81 -15.50
N ILE A 33 1.41 12.66 -16.02
CA ILE A 33 0.73 11.65 -15.22
C ILE A 33 1.69 11.05 -14.17
N LEU A 34 2.91 10.65 -14.55
CA LEU A 34 3.88 10.13 -13.58
C LEU A 34 4.28 11.17 -12.52
N LEU A 35 4.31 12.45 -12.88
CA LEU A 35 4.61 13.56 -11.98
C LEU A 35 3.43 13.90 -11.05
N THR A 36 2.22 13.41 -11.36
CA THR A 36 0.99 13.67 -10.58
C THR A 36 0.39 12.43 -9.93
N VAL A 37 0.89 11.22 -10.24
CA VAL A 37 0.53 10.01 -9.46
C VAL A 37 1.12 10.19 -8.07
N PRO A 38 0.29 10.29 -7.02
CA PRO A 38 0.82 10.37 -5.66
C PRO A 38 1.59 9.08 -5.40
N GLU A 39 2.91 9.20 -5.29
CA GLU A 39 3.83 8.07 -5.18
C GLU A 39 3.61 7.24 -3.89
N THR A 40 2.73 7.67 -2.97
CA THR A 40 2.54 7.04 -1.66
C THR A 40 1.12 7.21 -1.08
N GLN A 41 0.06 6.90 -1.82
CA GLN A 41 -1.27 6.70 -1.21
C GLN A 41 -1.87 5.33 -1.57
N GLY A 42 -1.02 4.30 -1.61
CA GLY A 42 -1.45 2.92 -1.81
C GLY A 42 -1.75 2.25 -0.48
N VAL A 43 -0.70 1.93 0.28
CA VAL A 43 -0.82 1.11 1.50
C VAL A 43 -0.97 2.01 2.73
N ILE A 44 -2.02 1.77 3.51
CA ILE A 44 -2.34 2.51 4.72
C ILE A 44 -2.66 1.57 5.88
N ILE A 45 -2.54 2.09 7.11
CA ILE A 45 -3.15 1.50 8.29
C ILE A 45 -4.61 1.96 8.30
N SER A 46 -5.54 1.06 8.01
CA SER A 46 -6.96 1.39 7.95
C SER A 46 -7.66 1.33 9.31
N TYR A 47 -7.26 0.41 10.18
CA TYR A 47 -7.91 0.17 11.46
C TYR A 47 -6.95 -0.49 12.44
N VAL A 48 -7.11 -0.19 13.72
CA VAL A 48 -6.38 -0.85 14.81
C VAL A 48 -7.37 -1.31 15.86
N MET A 49 -7.38 -2.62 16.16
CA MET A 49 -8.00 -3.19 17.35
C MET A 49 -6.93 -3.26 18.44
N TYR A 50 -6.99 -2.36 19.41
CA TYR A 50 -5.99 -2.28 20.47
C TYR A 50 -6.48 -2.82 21.82
N ASN A 51 -7.80 -2.82 22.09
CA ASN A 51 -8.40 -3.34 23.33
C ASN A 51 -9.58 -4.28 23.01
N PRO A 52 -9.32 -5.50 22.52
CA PRO A 52 -10.36 -6.47 22.23
C PRO A 52 -11.03 -6.96 23.52
N PRO A 53 -12.30 -7.41 23.47
CA PRO A 53 -12.89 -8.09 24.61
C PRO A 53 -12.17 -9.42 24.88
N GLY A 54 -11.65 -9.60 26.10
CA GLY A 54 -10.99 -10.84 26.51
C GLY A 54 -9.47 -10.68 26.60
N SER A 55 -8.72 -11.50 25.85
CA SER A 55 -7.26 -11.44 25.84
C SER A 55 -6.78 -10.46 24.78
N ASP A 56 -6.07 -9.42 25.19
CA ASP A 56 -5.44 -8.44 24.31
C ASP A 56 -4.52 -9.14 23.29
N VAL A 57 -3.61 -9.99 23.75
CA VAL A 57 -2.66 -10.73 22.89
C VAL A 57 -3.35 -11.49 21.76
N GLU A 58 -4.50 -12.11 22.03
CA GLU A 58 -5.20 -12.97 21.06
C GLU A 58 -6.17 -12.19 20.16
N GLY A 59 -6.57 -10.98 20.55
CA GLY A 59 -7.57 -10.19 19.81
C GLY A 59 -7.05 -8.90 19.18
N GLU A 60 -5.84 -8.47 19.56
CA GLU A 60 -5.18 -7.30 19.02
C GLU A 60 -4.75 -7.51 17.57
N TYR A 61 -5.10 -6.57 16.70
CA TYR A 61 -4.64 -6.60 15.31
C TYR A 61 -4.60 -5.21 14.68
N VAL A 62 -3.74 -5.08 13.66
CA VAL A 62 -3.70 -3.92 12.76
C VAL A 62 -4.17 -4.35 11.39
N LEU A 63 -5.15 -3.65 10.83
CA LEU A 63 -5.64 -3.84 9.47
C LEU A 63 -4.94 -2.88 8.52
N ILE A 64 -4.20 -3.43 7.57
CA ILE A 64 -3.48 -2.68 6.54
C ILE A 64 -4.19 -2.89 5.22
N THR A 65 -4.39 -1.81 4.46
CA THR A 65 -5.13 -1.83 3.20
C THR A 65 -4.32 -1.19 2.09
N ASN A 66 -4.20 -1.85 0.95
CA ASN A 66 -3.69 -1.27 -0.27
C ASN A 66 -4.85 -0.61 -1.04
N ARG A 67 -5.07 0.69 -0.85
CA ARG A 67 -6.00 1.55 -1.62
C ARG A 67 -5.49 1.88 -3.03
N GLY A 68 -4.29 1.45 -3.40
CA GLY A 68 -3.72 1.64 -4.72
C GLY A 68 -4.35 0.74 -5.78
N ILE A 69 -4.04 1.04 -7.04
CA ILE A 69 -4.50 0.27 -8.21
C ILE A 69 -3.49 -0.79 -8.68
N VAL A 70 -2.35 -0.89 -8.00
CA VAL A 70 -1.30 -1.88 -8.26
C VAL A 70 -1.02 -2.68 -6.99
N GLU A 71 -0.61 -3.94 -7.15
CA GLU A 71 -0.14 -4.74 -6.02
C GLU A 71 1.19 -4.21 -5.48
N VAL A 72 1.44 -4.45 -4.19
CA VAL A 72 2.64 -3.99 -3.49
C VAL A 72 3.32 -5.19 -2.85
N ASP A 73 4.58 -5.41 -3.21
CA ASP A 73 5.46 -6.33 -2.49
C ASP A 73 5.87 -5.68 -1.17
N MET A 74 5.40 -6.26 -0.06
CA MET A 74 5.69 -5.78 1.28
C MET A 74 6.81 -6.59 1.95
N SER A 75 7.56 -7.40 1.22
CA SER A 75 8.70 -8.16 1.77
C SER A 75 9.63 -7.25 2.58
N GLY A 76 9.85 -7.58 3.85
CA GLY A 76 10.74 -6.81 4.72
C GLY A 76 10.21 -5.46 5.21
N TRP A 77 8.96 -5.09 4.87
CA TRP A 77 8.29 -3.96 5.50
C TRP A 77 8.14 -4.21 7.00
N GLN A 78 7.93 -3.13 7.77
CA GLN A 78 7.83 -3.22 9.21
C GLN A 78 6.60 -2.49 9.76
N LEU A 79 5.86 -3.18 10.63
CA LEU A 79 4.82 -2.59 11.46
C LEU A 79 5.36 -2.45 12.90
N LYS A 80 5.27 -1.25 13.49
CA LYS A 80 5.87 -0.94 14.78
C LYS A 80 4.94 -0.15 15.71
N ASP A 81 5.16 -0.27 17.02
CA ASP A 81 4.59 0.60 18.05
C ASP A 81 5.61 1.68 18.50
N GLU A 82 5.21 2.54 19.45
CA GLU A 82 6.10 3.57 20.02
C GLU A 82 7.27 3.00 20.84
N LYS A 83 7.16 1.74 21.32
CA LYS A 83 8.22 1.06 22.09
C LYS A 83 9.18 0.25 21.23
N ASN A 84 9.06 0.31 19.90
CA ASN A 84 9.86 -0.41 18.91
C ASN A 84 9.68 -1.93 18.90
N HIS A 85 8.55 -2.46 19.39
CA HIS A 85 8.12 -3.79 18.96
C HIS A 85 7.92 -3.75 17.45
N ALA A 86 8.54 -4.67 16.71
CA ALA A 86 8.48 -4.69 15.26
C ALA A 86 8.04 -6.05 14.69
N TYR A 87 6.97 -6.05 13.91
CA TYR A 87 6.61 -7.14 13.02
C TYR A 87 7.26 -6.89 11.66
N THR A 88 7.91 -7.91 11.09
CA THR A 88 8.50 -7.83 9.74
C THR A 88 7.71 -8.73 8.80
N PHE A 89 7.22 -8.16 7.70
CA PHE A 89 6.46 -8.90 6.70
C PHE A 89 7.33 -9.97 6.02
N PRO A 90 6.81 -11.20 5.85
CA PRO A 90 7.61 -12.30 5.37
C PRO A 90 8.03 -12.10 3.90
N PRO A 91 9.16 -12.69 3.47
CA PRO A 91 9.59 -12.64 2.08
C PRO A 91 8.50 -13.16 1.13
N GLY A 92 8.27 -12.44 0.04
CA GLY A 92 7.27 -12.74 -0.98
C GLY A 92 5.84 -12.35 -0.61
N PHE A 93 5.60 -11.68 0.52
CA PHE A 93 4.26 -11.20 0.85
C PHE A 93 3.85 -10.03 -0.06
N VAL A 94 2.83 -10.26 -0.89
CA VAL A 94 2.29 -9.27 -1.82
C VAL A 94 0.87 -8.90 -1.43
N LEU A 95 0.63 -7.61 -1.17
CA LEU A 95 -0.70 -7.08 -0.92
C LEU A 95 -1.30 -6.55 -2.21
N LYS A 96 -2.30 -7.27 -2.73
CA LYS A 96 -2.99 -6.92 -3.99
C LYS A 96 -3.65 -5.55 -3.93
N ALA A 97 -3.84 -4.94 -5.10
CA ALA A 97 -4.62 -3.72 -5.25
C ALA A 97 -6.03 -3.88 -4.65
N GLY A 98 -6.45 -2.92 -3.84
CA GLY A 98 -7.73 -2.93 -3.13
C GLY A 98 -7.86 -3.94 -1.98
N ALA A 99 -6.84 -4.76 -1.70
CA ALA A 99 -6.90 -5.79 -0.68
C ALA A 99 -6.44 -5.29 0.69
N SER A 100 -6.81 -6.05 1.74
CA SER A 100 -6.40 -5.79 3.11
C SER A 100 -5.82 -7.05 3.75
N VAL A 101 -4.94 -6.83 4.73
CA VAL A 101 -4.36 -7.88 5.59
C VAL A 101 -4.44 -7.45 7.05
N ARG A 102 -4.80 -8.37 7.93
CA ARG A 102 -4.69 -8.21 9.38
C ARG A 102 -3.35 -8.76 9.85
N VAL A 103 -2.64 -7.97 10.65
CA VAL A 103 -1.48 -8.44 11.40
C VAL A 103 -1.93 -8.56 12.86
N HIS A 104 -2.12 -9.80 13.31
CA HIS A 104 -2.49 -10.15 14.67
C HIS A 104 -1.26 -10.17 15.57
N THR A 105 -1.36 -9.64 16.79
CA THR A 105 -0.28 -9.68 17.78
C THR A 105 0.03 -11.13 18.19
N GLY A 106 -1.00 -11.93 18.43
CA GLY A 106 -0.88 -13.28 18.94
C GLY A 106 -0.39 -14.32 17.94
N SER A 107 -0.61 -15.59 18.29
CA SER A 107 -0.22 -16.75 17.49
C SER A 107 -1.33 -17.22 16.56
N GLY A 108 -0.97 -17.77 15.40
CA GLY A 108 -1.92 -18.34 14.45
C GLY A 108 -1.23 -18.84 13.18
N GLY A 109 -2.03 -19.21 12.18
CA GLY A 109 -1.54 -19.69 10.90
C GLY A 109 -1.68 -18.62 9.82
N ASP A 110 -0.54 -18.18 9.27
CA ASP A 110 -0.50 -17.18 8.22
C ASP A 110 -1.27 -17.62 6.97
N ASN A 111 -1.98 -16.66 6.38
CA ASN A 111 -2.62 -16.78 5.08
C ASN A 111 -2.66 -15.42 4.36
N SER A 112 -3.41 -15.32 3.25
CA SER A 112 -3.45 -14.11 2.44
C SER A 112 -4.11 -12.89 3.09
N THR A 113 -4.95 -13.09 4.11
CA THR A 113 -5.71 -12.01 4.78
C THR A 113 -5.36 -11.84 6.25
N ASP A 114 -4.70 -12.83 6.85
CA ASP A 114 -4.36 -12.82 8.27
C ASP A 114 -2.92 -13.32 8.44
N LEU A 115 -2.10 -12.49 9.08
CA LEU A 115 -0.72 -12.75 9.46
C LEU A 115 -0.61 -12.70 10.98
N TYR A 116 0.30 -13.48 11.55
CA TYR A 116 0.45 -13.61 12.99
C TYR A 116 1.88 -13.32 13.41
N TRP A 117 2.03 -12.39 14.34
CA TRP A 117 3.34 -12.03 14.88
C TRP A 117 3.91 -13.16 15.77
N GLY A 118 3.05 -14.01 16.34
CA GLY A 118 3.48 -15.04 17.28
C GLY A 118 4.02 -14.45 18.58
N TRP A 119 3.67 -13.20 18.86
CA TRP A 119 4.06 -12.50 20.08
C TRP A 119 3.14 -12.93 21.22
N ASN A 120 3.65 -12.93 22.45
CA ASN A 120 2.95 -13.48 23.62
C ASN A 120 2.60 -12.42 24.67
N GLN A 121 2.74 -11.14 24.33
CA GLN A 121 2.38 -10.00 25.16
C GLN A 121 1.57 -8.99 24.35
N ALA A 122 0.82 -8.10 25.00
CA ALA A 122 0.12 -7.03 24.30
C ALA A 122 1.15 -6.06 23.70
N VAL A 123 0.90 -5.60 22.48
CA VAL A 123 1.76 -4.60 21.80
C VAL A 123 1.09 -3.25 21.79
N TRP A 124 -0.21 -3.20 21.51
CA TRP A 124 -0.94 -1.96 21.26
C TRP A 124 -1.51 -1.40 22.57
N ASN A 125 -1.01 -0.27 23.04
CA ASN A 125 -1.37 0.22 24.36
C ASN A 125 -2.81 0.75 24.45
N ASN A 126 -3.58 0.23 25.42
CA ASN A 126 -4.97 0.60 25.70
C ASN A 126 -5.17 2.07 26.10
N ASP A 127 -4.16 2.70 26.68
CA ASP A 127 -4.21 4.10 27.15
C ASP A 127 -3.71 5.11 26.11
N GLY A 128 -3.41 4.65 24.90
CA GLY A 128 -2.90 5.45 23.80
C GLY A 128 -1.54 4.97 23.31
N ASP A 129 -1.37 4.98 21.98
CA ASP A 129 -0.19 4.51 21.25
C ASP A 129 -0.20 5.07 19.83
N THR A 130 0.84 4.73 19.06
CA THR A 130 0.92 4.94 17.63
C THR A 130 1.44 3.69 16.91
N ALA A 131 0.67 3.19 15.94
CA ALA A 131 1.13 2.21 14.98
C ALA A 131 1.84 2.91 13.80
N TYR A 132 3.02 2.43 13.41
CA TYR A 132 3.83 2.95 12.31
C TYR A 132 4.08 1.86 11.28
N LEU A 133 3.87 2.17 9.99
CA LEU A 133 4.17 1.29 8.87
C LEU A 133 5.34 1.87 8.08
N TYR A 134 6.41 1.08 7.97
CA TYR A 134 7.62 1.42 7.21
C TYR A 134 7.79 0.46 6.02
N ASP A 135 8.28 0.98 4.91
CA ASP A 135 8.71 0.15 3.79
C ASP A 135 10.03 -0.58 4.08
N ALA A 136 10.44 -1.46 3.16
CA ALA A 136 11.69 -2.23 3.27
C ALA A 136 12.95 -1.36 3.32
N GLY A 137 12.88 -0.10 2.83
CA GLY A 137 13.96 0.87 2.90
C GLY A 137 13.98 1.69 4.20
N GLY A 138 13.00 1.48 5.08
CA GLY A 138 12.84 2.22 6.33
C GLY A 138 12.15 3.58 6.18
N LYS A 139 11.56 3.89 5.02
CA LYS A 139 10.75 5.10 4.84
C LYS A 139 9.40 4.88 5.49
N LEU A 140 8.95 5.86 6.27
CA LEU A 140 7.61 5.87 6.86
C LEU A 140 6.56 5.97 5.73
N VAL A 141 5.66 4.99 5.67
CA VAL A 141 4.57 4.92 4.69
C VAL A 141 3.30 5.50 5.28
N ASP A 142 2.92 5.07 6.49
CA ASP A 142 1.73 5.55 7.19
C ASP A 142 1.87 5.39 8.71
N LYS A 143 1.01 6.09 9.46
CA LYS A 143 0.89 5.91 10.91
C LYS A 143 -0.54 6.16 11.37
N CYS A 144 -0.91 5.55 12.49
CA CYS A 144 -2.20 5.75 13.14
C CYS A 144 -2.03 5.84 14.65
N SER A 145 -2.53 6.92 15.26
CA SER A 145 -2.46 7.16 16.70
C SER A 145 -3.85 7.13 17.33
N TRP A 146 -3.93 6.72 18.58
CA TRP A 146 -5.17 6.74 19.37
C TRP A 146 -4.90 7.18 20.81
N THR A 147 -5.98 7.48 21.55
CA THR A 147 -5.90 8.01 22.91
C THR A 147 -6.48 7.08 23.98
N GLY A 148 -6.99 5.91 23.57
CA GLY A 148 -7.66 4.95 24.46
C GLY A 148 -9.13 5.28 24.74
N LYS A 149 -9.61 6.43 24.27
CA LYS A 149 -10.99 6.91 24.46
C LYS A 149 -11.95 6.43 23.37
N GLU A 150 -11.45 5.76 22.35
CA GLU A 150 -12.19 5.35 21.16
C GLU A 150 -12.95 4.03 21.36
N GLY A 151 -12.91 3.44 22.57
CA GLY A 151 -13.66 2.23 22.89
C GLY A 151 -12.97 0.95 22.44
N GLY A 152 -11.63 0.97 22.39
CA GLY A 152 -10.79 -0.20 22.15
C GLY A 152 -10.37 -0.43 20.71
N ALA A 153 -10.81 0.42 19.80
CA ALA A 153 -10.34 0.41 18.43
C ALA A 153 -10.45 1.78 17.78
N VAL A 154 -9.67 2.00 16.73
CA VAL A 154 -9.66 3.25 15.96
C VAL A 154 -9.70 2.97 14.46
N SER A 155 -10.54 3.73 13.75
CA SER A 155 -10.49 3.84 12.28
C SER A 155 -9.58 5.01 11.92
N CYS A 156 -8.54 4.74 11.15
CA CYS A 156 -7.46 5.69 10.95
C CYS A 156 -7.66 6.61 9.74
N HIS A 157 -8.16 6.05 8.63
CA HIS A 157 -8.39 6.74 7.35
C HIS A 157 -9.56 6.16 6.58
#